data_AF-A0A433PVH6-F1
#
_entry.id   AF-A0A433PVH6-F1
#
_cell.length_a   1.000
_cell.length_b   1.000
_cell.length_c   1.000
_cell.angle_alpha   90.00
_cell.angle_beta   90.00
_cell.angle_gamma   90.00
#
_symmetry.space_group_name_H-M   'P 1'
#
loop_
_entity.id
_entity.type
_entity.pdbx_description
1 polymer ?
#
loop_
_entity_poly.entity_id
_entity_poly.type
_entity_poly.pdbx_seq_one_letter_code
_entity_poly.pdbx_strand_id
1 'polypeptide(L)'
;MSAFFFILFYVWHGLVERHHPRIVKLEYRAPDQSKVRENLYFVGKGVTYDTGGADIKAGGVMRASVAGFLKTVSLLAPEHVNITAGLSFVRNSVGSNSYVSDEVILSRAGVRVLIGNTDAEGRLVMTDLLTEFKDAALAEREANSAPSILFTVATLTGHALRAYGGYGIALDTNVSARQLRVSRRIFDAGHVWGDPFEISTLRRDDMEAVAPGSTSEDVVQANDKPSSATMRGHQFPAGYLVIASGLDKHGSSAVPEQRVAYTHLDIAGSAETLDGVGLSLPTVTGSPVPALAGAFLL
;
A
#
# COMPACT_ATOMS: atom_id res chain seq x y z
N MET A 1 24.59 6.06 -15.67
CA MET A 1 24.47 6.90 -14.46
C MET A 1 23.02 6.83 -14.03
N SER A 2 22.73 6.15 -12.92
CA SER A 2 21.34 5.88 -12.49
C SER A 2 20.67 7.19 -12.04
N ALA A 3 19.58 7.58 -12.69
CA ALA A 3 18.88 8.83 -12.39
C ALA A 3 17.74 8.55 -11.41
N PHE A 4 17.80 9.19 -10.23
CA PHE A 4 16.64 9.32 -9.34
C PHE A 4 15.97 10.66 -9.58
N PHE A 5 14.75 10.64 -10.13
CA PHE A 5 13.91 11.82 -10.24
C PHE A 5 13.04 11.96 -8.99
N PHE A 6 13.05 13.14 -8.38
CA PHE A 6 12.15 13.52 -7.30
C PHE A 6 11.03 14.36 -7.88
N ILE A 7 9.77 13.89 -7.78
CA ILE A 7 8.61 14.69 -8.19
C ILE A 7 7.63 14.79 -7.02
N LEU A 8 7.28 16.03 -6.65
CA LEU A 8 6.38 16.33 -5.55
C LEU A 8 5.00 16.68 -6.09
N PHE A 9 3.96 15.92 -5.69
CA PHE A 9 2.57 16.19 -6.06
C PHE A 9 1.72 16.57 -4.84
N TYR A 10 0.73 17.43 -5.07
CA TYR A 10 -0.34 17.78 -4.13
C TYR A 10 -1.61 17.07 -4.60
N VAL A 11 -2.18 16.19 -3.76
CA VAL A 11 -3.35 15.37 -4.14
C VAL A 11 -4.52 15.49 -3.14
N TRP A 12 -4.33 16.21 -2.04
CA TRP A 12 -5.34 16.29 -0.98
C TRP A 12 -5.35 17.71 -0.39
N HIS A 13 -6.53 18.29 -0.11
CA HIS A 13 -6.63 19.68 0.38
C HIS A 13 -6.67 19.69 1.92
N GLY A 14 -5.48 19.55 2.55
CA GLY A 14 -5.35 19.90 3.96
C GLY A 14 -5.53 21.41 4.14
N LEU A 15 -6.48 21.87 4.94
CA LEU A 15 -6.76 23.31 5.12
C LEU A 15 -5.78 24.03 6.07
N VAL A 16 -4.78 23.30 6.60
CA VAL A 16 -3.72 23.84 7.47
C VAL A 16 -2.41 23.83 6.69
N GLU A 17 -1.95 25.03 6.29
CA GLU A 17 -0.79 25.23 5.40
C GLU A 17 0.45 24.40 5.78
N ARG A 18 0.87 24.51 7.05
CA ARG A 18 2.03 23.76 7.59
C ARG A 18 1.84 22.23 7.65
N HIS A 19 0.62 21.73 7.45
CA HIS A 19 0.29 20.31 7.40
C HIS A 19 -0.17 19.89 6.00
N HIS A 20 0.01 20.74 4.98
CA HIS A 20 -0.41 20.39 3.62
C HIS A 20 0.21 19.04 3.21
N PRO A 21 -0.59 18.13 2.66
CA PRO A 21 -0.14 16.79 2.30
C PRO A 21 0.80 16.82 1.10
N ARG A 22 1.63 15.78 0.99
CA ARG A 22 2.74 15.68 0.06
C ARG A 22 2.82 14.27 -0.48
N ILE A 23 2.76 14.10 -1.80
CA ILE A 23 3.22 12.89 -2.44
C ILE A 23 4.66 13.09 -2.89
N VAL A 24 5.58 12.28 -2.36
CA VAL A 24 6.96 12.19 -2.88
C VAL A 24 7.03 11.00 -3.83
N LYS A 25 7.34 11.25 -5.09
CA LYS A 25 7.63 10.20 -6.09
C LYS A 25 9.12 10.10 -6.35
N LEU A 26 9.58 8.86 -6.50
CA LEU A 26 10.95 8.45 -6.69
C LEU A 26 10.98 7.40 -7.79
N GLU A 27 11.79 7.61 -8.82
CA GLU A 27 11.94 6.68 -9.94
C GLU A 27 13.39 6.18 -10.01
N TYR A 28 13.56 4.91 -10.32
CA TYR A 28 14.81 4.26 -10.67
C TYR A 28 14.63 3.53 -12.00
N ARG A 29 15.45 3.86 -12.98
CA ARG A 29 15.55 3.13 -14.25
C ARG A 29 16.87 2.39 -14.34
N ALA A 30 16.81 1.11 -14.70
CA ALA A 30 18.00 0.32 -14.99
C ALA A 30 18.82 0.99 -16.12
N PRO A 31 20.17 0.99 -16.05
CA PRO A 31 21.00 1.64 -17.07
C PRO A 31 20.82 1.08 -18.49
N ASP A 32 20.42 -0.19 -18.61
CA ASP A 32 20.14 -0.88 -19.85
C ASP A 32 18.71 -1.42 -19.82
N GLN A 33 17.80 -0.75 -20.54
CA GLN A 33 16.39 -1.13 -20.57
C GLN A 33 16.13 -2.47 -21.26
N SER A 34 17.08 -3.01 -22.05
CA SER A 34 16.94 -4.33 -22.68
C SER A 34 17.10 -5.50 -21.69
N LYS A 35 17.69 -5.24 -20.51
CA LYS A 35 17.84 -6.22 -19.42
C LYS A 35 16.67 -6.23 -18.44
N VAL A 36 15.77 -5.25 -18.50
CA VAL A 36 14.65 -5.12 -17.57
C VAL A 36 13.70 -6.29 -17.73
N ARG A 37 13.46 -7.00 -16.62
CA ARG A 37 12.55 -8.15 -16.53
C ARG A 37 11.25 -7.80 -15.83
N GLU A 38 11.24 -6.79 -14.96
CA GLU A 38 10.05 -6.39 -14.20
C GLU A 38 10.02 -4.86 -14.00
N ASN A 39 8.82 -4.28 -14.04
CA ASN A 39 8.55 -2.89 -13.67
C ASN A 39 7.80 -2.87 -12.34
N LEU A 40 8.41 -2.37 -11.27
CA LEU A 40 7.87 -2.46 -9.90
C LEU A 40 7.35 -1.11 -9.41
N TYR A 41 6.10 -1.07 -8.95
CA TYR A 41 5.41 0.16 -8.55
C TYR A 41 5.03 0.11 -7.06
N PHE A 42 5.71 0.89 -6.20
CA PHE A 42 5.52 0.85 -4.74
C PHE A 42 4.78 2.07 -4.19
N VAL A 43 3.58 1.87 -3.64
CA VAL A 43 2.80 2.88 -2.92
C VAL A 43 2.96 2.66 -1.42
N GLY A 44 3.61 3.59 -0.70
CA GLY A 44 3.75 3.52 0.75
C GLY A 44 2.74 4.39 1.49
N LYS A 45 2.09 3.87 2.54
CA LYS A 45 1.35 4.69 3.52
C LYS A 45 2.35 5.65 4.18
N GLY A 46 2.32 6.92 3.79
CA GLY A 46 3.26 7.92 4.30
C GLY A 46 2.77 8.58 5.59
N VAL A 47 1.51 9.04 5.57
CA VAL A 47 0.83 9.82 6.63
C VAL A 47 1.84 10.74 7.33
N THR A 48 2.00 10.73 8.66
CA THR A 48 3.10 11.33 9.47
C THR A 48 2.66 11.47 10.92
N TYR A 49 1.37 11.77 11.14
CA TYR A 49 0.72 11.80 12.45
C TYR A 49 -0.75 11.44 12.28
N ASP A 50 -1.27 10.62 13.18
CA ASP A 50 -2.60 10.04 13.09
C ASP A 50 -3.32 10.13 14.44
N THR A 51 -4.40 10.93 14.46
CA THR A 51 -5.32 11.06 15.61
C THR A 51 -6.59 10.22 15.44
N GLY A 52 -6.73 9.47 14.34
CA GLY A 52 -8.00 8.85 13.94
C GLY A 52 -9.00 9.81 13.28
N GLY A 53 -8.69 11.10 13.12
CA GLY A 53 -9.65 12.07 12.54
C GLY A 53 -10.81 12.37 13.48
N ALA A 54 -12.05 12.27 13.00
CA ALA A 54 -13.25 12.41 13.84
C ALA A 54 -13.45 11.18 14.77
N ASP A 55 -12.99 10.01 14.34
CA ASP A 55 -13.02 8.75 15.08
C ASP A 55 -11.77 8.64 15.96
N ILE A 56 -11.72 9.45 17.01
CA ILE A 56 -10.51 9.69 17.82
C ILE A 56 -9.86 8.39 18.33
N LYS A 57 -8.58 8.23 17.98
CA LYS A 57 -7.72 7.13 18.38
C LYS A 57 -6.91 7.45 19.63
N ALA A 58 -6.89 6.51 20.58
CA ALA A 58 -5.98 6.54 21.72
C ALA A 58 -4.58 6.00 21.33
N GLY A 59 -3.72 6.88 20.79
CA GLY A 59 -2.30 6.61 20.53
C GLY A 59 -1.91 6.61 19.05
N GLY A 60 -1.04 7.55 18.65
CA GLY A 60 -0.54 7.69 17.29
C GLY A 60 0.90 7.19 17.13
N VAL A 61 1.13 6.23 16.23
CA VAL A 61 2.46 5.68 15.89
C VAL A 61 2.57 5.54 14.37
N MET A 62 3.73 5.90 13.80
CA MET A 62 3.88 6.28 12.39
C MET A 62 5.29 6.00 11.84
N ARG A 63 5.44 5.21 10.77
CA ARG A 63 6.71 4.99 10.03
C ARG A 63 6.47 4.77 8.53
N ALA A 64 7.47 5.06 7.70
CA ALA A 64 7.40 4.94 6.23
C ALA A 64 8.50 4.01 5.68
N SER A 65 8.22 2.72 5.52
CA SER A 65 9.25 1.71 5.20
C SER A 65 9.76 1.72 3.75
N VAL A 66 8.97 2.19 2.78
CA VAL A 66 9.36 2.19 1.34
C VAL A 66 10.60 3.05 1.07
N ALA A 67 10.83 4.11 1.87
CA ALA A 67 12.03 4.95 1.73
C ALA A 67 13.34 4.17 1.98
N GLY A 68 13.33 3.22 2.92
CA GLY A 68 14.49 2.35 3.20
C GLY A 68 14.80 1.41 2.03
N PHE A 69 13.76 0.87 1.40
CA PHE A 69 13.92 0.01 0.22
C PHE A 69 14.55 0.77 -0.95
N LEU A 70 14.08 1.99 -1.22
CA LEU A 70 14.64 2.84 -2.28
C LEU A 70 16.09 3.25 -2.00
N LYS A 71 16.46 3.43 -0.72
CA LYS A 71 17.86 3.62 -0.35
C LYS A 71 18.70 2.40 -0.73
N THR A 72 18.21 1.18 -0.48
CA THR A 72 18.86 -0.07 -0.90
C THR A 72 18.98 -0.17 -2.42
N VAL A 73 17.93 0.15 -3.18
CA VAL A 73 17.96 0.23 -4.66
C VAL A 73 19.06 1.20 -5.13
N SER A 74 19.20 2.37 -4.49
CA SER A 74 20.25 3.35 -4.85
C SER A 74 21.68 2.86 -4.61
N LEU A 75 21.87 1.90 -3.71
CA LEU A 75 23.17 1.32 -3.36
C LEU A 75 23.51 0.10 -4.21
N LEU A 76 22.51 -0.74 -4.52
CA LEU A 76 22.69 -1.97 -5.32
C LEU A 76 22.67 -1.71 -6.83
N ALA A 77 21.95 -0.68 -7.29
CA ALA A 77 21.79 -0.31 -8.69
C ALA A 77 21.46 -1.52 -9.62
N PRO A 78 20.36 -2.25 -9.37
CA PRO A 78 20.02 -3.49 -10.07
C PRO A 78 19.78 -3.29 -11.58
N GLU A 79 20.30 -4.17 -12.42
CA GLU A 79 20.20 -4.04 -13.88
C GLU A 79 18.90 -4.60 -14.49
N HIS A 80 18.13 -5.40 -13.74
CA HIS A 80 16.98 -6.16 -14.25
C HIS A 80 15.61 -5.63 -13.83
N VAL A 81 15.53 -4.51 -13.10
CA VAL A 81 14.25 -3.91 -12.69
C VAL A 81 14.22 -2.41 -12.90
N ASN A 82 13.06 -1.90 -13.33
CA ASN A 82 12.69 -0.50 -13.12
C ASN A 82 11.83 -0.41 -11.85
N ILE A 83 11.97 0.67 -11.10
CA ILE A 83 11.24 0.87 -9.84
C ILE A 83 10.68 2.29 -9.79
N THR A 84 9.36 2.40 -9.72
CA THR A 84 8.66 3.66 -9.45
C THR A 84 8.02 3.56 -8.07
N ALA A 85 8.23 4.55 -7.22
CA ALA A 85 7.70 4.54 -5.86
C ALA A 85 7.09 5.89 -5.49
N GLY A 86 6.04 5.84 -4.67
CA GLY A 86 5.30 7.00 -4.21
C GLY A 86 4.96 6.86 -2.73
N LEU A 87 5.12 7.95 -1.99
CA LEU A 87 4.86 8.04 -0.56
C LEU A 87 3.81 9.12 -0.30
N SER A 88 2.64 8.75 0.23
CA SER A 88 1.54 9.69 0.51
C SER A 88 1.59 10.21 1.96
N PHE A 89 2.31 11.31 2.17
CA PHE A 89 2.43 11.97 3.47
C PHE A 89 1.26 12.92 3.73
N VAL A 90 0.51 12.69 4.81
CA VAL A 90 -0.63 13.51 5.28
C VAL A 90 -0.66 13.52 6.81
N ARG A 91 -1.26 14.52 7.46
CA ARG A 91 -1.61 14.39 8.89
C ARG A 91 -3.11 14.12 9.02
N ASN A 92 -3.49 12.99 9.60
CA ASN A 92 -4.86 12.72 9.99
C ASN A 92 -5.11 13.42 11.33
N SER A 93 -5.80 14.55 11.29
CA SER A 93 -5.97 15.45 12.42
C SER A 93 -7.43 15.85 12.57
N VAL A 94 -7.94 15.77 13.80
CA VAL A 94 -9.26 16.31 14.15
C VAL A 94 -9.27 17.84 14.08
N GLY A 95 -10.38 18.40 13.61
CA GLY A 95 -10.64 19.83 13.53
C GLY A 95 -12.01 20.11 12.89
N SER A 96 -12.42 21.37 12.85
CA SER A 96 -13.74 21.78 12.31
C SER A 96 -13.98 21.44 10.84
N ASN A 97 -12.91 21.14 10.10
CA ASN A 97 -12.92 20.88 8.66
C ASN A 97 -12.33 19.48 8.35
N SER A 98 -12.33 18.57 9.32
CA SER A 98 -12.07 17.15 9.06
C SER A 98 -13.22 16.58 8.24
N TYR A 99 -12.91 15.67 7.31
CA TYR A 99 -13.93 14.77 6.77
C TYR A 99 -14.48 13.91 7.91
N VAL A 100 -15.77 13.58 7.88
CA VAL A 100 -16.44 12.75 8.89
C VAL A 100 -16.92 11.43 8.29
N SER A 101 -17.25 10.48 9.16
CA SER A 101 -18.01 9.29 8.77
C SER A 101 -19.38 9.69 8.22
N ASP A 102 -19.94 8.84 7.35
CA ASP A 102 -21.08 9.08 6.45
C ASP A 102 -20.84 10.02 5.26
N GLU A 103 -19.64 10.60 5.10
CA GLU A 103 -19.26 11.30 3.84
C GLU A 103 -19.00 10.32 2.69
N VAL A 104 -19.33 10.74 1.47
CA VAL A 104 -18.99 10.02 0.23
C VAL A 104 -17.94 10.82 -0.56
N ILE A 105 -16.72 10.27 -0.63
CA ILE A 105 -15.57 10.89 -1.31
C ILE A 105 -15.33 10.21 -2.66
N LEU A 106 -15.08 10.99 -3.72
CA LEU A 106 -14.76 10.46 -5.04
C LEU A 106 -13.26 10.19 -5.17
N SER A 107 -12.86 8.95 -5.48
CA SER A 107 -11.45 8.61 -5.76
C SER A 107 -11.01 9.09 -7.14
N ARG A 108 -9.69 9.13 -7.37
CA ARG A 108 -9.10 9.38 -8.71
C ARG A 108 -9.63 8.43 -9.79
N ALA A 109 -10.04 7.21 -9.43
CA ALA A 109 -10.62 6.24 -10.35
C ALA A 109 -12.10 6.48 -10.68
N GLY A 110 -12.70 7.56 -10.14
CA GLY A 110 -14.12 7.88 -10.26
C GLY A 110 -15.03 7.01 -9.39
N VAL A 111 -14.48 6.34 -8.37
CA VAL A 111 -15.22 5.43 -7.48
C VAL A 111 -15.68 6.21 -6.26
N ARG A 112 -16.97 6.11 -5.91
CA ARG A 112 -17.58 6.77 -4.75
C ARG A 112 -17.31 5.93 -3.49
N VAL A 113 -16.52 6.46 -2.57
CA VAL A 113 -16.12 5.81 -1.33
C VAL A 113 -16.95 6.35 -0.17
N LEU A 114 -17.77 5.51 0.47
CA LEU A 114 -18.39 5.84 1.75
C LEU A 114 -17.34 5.73 2.88
N ILE A 115 -17.15 6.82 3.61
CA ILE A 115 -16.32 6.89 4.80
C ILE A 115 -17.11 6.31 5.97
N GLY A 116 -16.73 5.12 6.42
CA GLY A 116 -17.33 4.48 7.60
C GLY A 116 -16.49 4.63 8.88
N ASN A 117 -15.22 5.03 8.76
CA ASN A 117 -14.34 5.33 9.88
C ASN A 117 -13.13 6.17 9.45
N THR A 118 -12.93 7.32 10.08
CA THR A 118 -11.86 8.27 9.74
C THR A 118 -10.45 7.83 10.23
N ASP A 119 -10.34 6.85 11.14
CA ASP A 119 -9.10 6.13 11.53
C ASP A 119 -8.69 5.05 10.50
N ALA A 120 -9.51 4.85 9.45
CA ALA A 120 -9.13 4.05 8.28
C ALA A 120 -8.54 4.91 7.15
N GLU A 121 -7.94 6.07 7.45
CA GLU A 121 -7.31 7.00 6.51
C GLU A 121 -6.27 6.34 5.58
N GLY A 122 -5.54 5.35 6.10
CA GLY A 122 -4.30 4.86 5.52
C GLY A 122 -4.49 4.20 4.17
N ARG A 123 -5.66 3.61 3.94
CA ARG A 123 -6.06 3.05 2.63
C ARG A 123 -6.52 4.16 1.69
N LEU A 124 -7.28 5.15 2.19
CA LEU A 124 -7.81 6.28 1.40
C LEU A 124 -6.66 7.09 0.78
N VAL A 125 -5.63 7.43 1.56
CA VAL A 125 -4.48 8.21 1.09
C VAL A 125 -3.56 7.45 0.12
N MET A 126 -3.71 6.13 0.01
CA MET A 126 -2.99 5.31 -0.97
C MET A 126 -3.79 5.11 -2.27
N THR A 127 -5.12 5.15 -2.22
CA THR A 127 -6.01 4.85 -3.37
C THR A 127 -5.66 5.65 -4.62
N ASP A 128 -5.51 6.97 -4.51
CA ASP A 128 -5.29 7.81 -5.70
C ASP A 128 -3.92 7.60 -6.33
N LEU A 129 -2.90 7.39 -5.50
CA LEU A 129 -1.54 7.08 -5.96
C LEU A 129 -1.46 5.67 -6.56
N LEU A 130 -2.21 4.71 -6.00
CA LEU A 130 -2.35 3.36 -6.57
C LEU A 130 -3.07 3.38 -7.91
N THR A 131 -4.09 4.22 -8.07
CA THR A 131 -4.77 4.47 -9.35
C THR A 131 -3.78 5.02 -10.37
N GLU A 132 -3.02 6.06 -10.01
CA GLU A 132 -2.03 6.65 -10.91
C GLU A 132 -0.93 5.66 -11.32
N PHE A 133 -0.46 4.83 -10.39
CA PHE A 133 0.56 3.82 -10.69
C PHE A 133 0.01 2.65 -11.52
N LYS A 134 -1.27 2.33 -11.40
CA LYS A 134 -1.97 1.40 -12.33
C LYS A 134 -2.04 2.00 -13.74
N ASP A 135 -2.41 3.27 -13.86
CA ASP A 135 -2.46 3.95 -15.16
C ASP A 135 -1.05 3.99 -15.81
N ALA A 136 -0.02 4.31 -15.03
CA ALA A 136 1.37 4.30 -15.47
C ALA A 136 1.88 2.90 -15.84
N ALA A 137 1.51 1.86 -15.08
CA ALA A 137 1.88 0.47 -15.33
C ALA A 137 1.25 -0.11 -16.61
N LEU A 138 0.06 0.39 -16.99
CA LEU A 138 -0.58 0.08 -18.28
C LEU A 138 0.16 0.77 -19.43
N ALA A 139 0.47 2.06 -19.31
CA ALA A 139 1.22 2.80 -20.33
C ALA A 139 2.65 2.26 -20.54
N GLU A 140 3.37 1.91 -19.46
CA GLU A 140 4.69 1.28 -19.53
C GLU A 140 4.65 -0.03 -20.31
N ARG A 141 3.56 -0.79 -20.20
CA ARG A 141 3.38 -2.08 -20.87
C ARG A 141 3.23 -1.95 -22.39
N GLU A 142 2.71 -0.82 -22.87
CA GLU A 142 2.67 -0.51 -24.31
C GLU A 142 4.08 -0.23 -24.87
N ALA A 143 5.00 0.25 -24.03
CA ALA A 143 6.39 0.53 -24.39
C ALA A 143 7.36 -0.64 -24.13
N ASN A 144 7.08 -1.49 -23.14
CA ASN A 144 7.96 -2.55 -22.66
C ASN A 144 7.17 -3.81 -22.27
N SER A 145 7.54 -4.97 -22.78
CA SER A 145 6.86 -6.25 -22.51
C SER A 145 7.10 -6.82 -21.10
N ALA A 146 8.02 -6.24 -20.33
CA ALA A 146 8.30 -6.65 -18.96
C ALA A 146 7.06 -6.46 -18.04
N PRO A 147 6.65 -7.48 -17.26
CA PRO A 147 5.48 -7.39 -16.37
C PRO A 147 5.58 -6.24 -15.36
N SER A 148 4.48 -5.49 -15.24
CA SER A 148 4.28 -4.47 -14.22
C SER A 148 3.64 -5.06 -12.95
N ILE A 149 4.28 -4.86 -11.80
CA ILE A 149 3.82 -5.34 -10.49
C ILE A 149 3.64 -4.17 -9.54
N LEU A 150 2.43 -4.00 -9.03
CA LEU A 150 2.07 -2.97 -8.06
C LEU A 150 2.12 -3.53 -6.64
N PHE A 151 2.56 -2.68 -5.73
CA PHE A 151 2.63 -2.94 -4.31
C PHE A 151 2.00 -1.77 -3.55
N THR A 152 1.19 -2.08 -2.53
CA THR A 152 0.94 -1.14 -1.43
C THR A 152 1.66 -1.66 -0.19
N VAL A 153 2.36 -0.78 0.53
CA VAL A 153 3.13 -1.14 1.73
C VAL A 153 2.69 -0.22 2.87
N ALA A 154 2.08 -0.80 3.89
CA ALA A 154 1.46 -0.01 4.95
C ALA A 154 1.43 -0.75 6.29
N THR A 155 1.54 -0.01 7.38
CA THR A 155 1.10 -0.45 8.72
C THR A 155 -0.42 -0.30 8.80
N LEU A 156 -1.17 -1.17 8.11
CA LEU A 156 -2.57 -0.89 7.79
C LEU A 156 -3.54 -1.40 8.85
N THR A 157 -3.27 -2.53 9.51
CA THR A 157 -4.25 -3.14 10.42
C THR A 157 -3.69 -3.73 11.71
N GLY A 158 -4.41 -3.51 12.82
CA GLY A 158 -4.17 -4.23 14.06
C GLY A 158 -4.57 -5.72 13.98
N HIS A 159 -5.33 -6.12 12.96
CA HIS A 159 -5.62 -7.53 12.72
C HIS A 159 -4.40 -8.29 12.20
N ALA A 160 -3.52 -7.67 11.40
CA ALA A 160 -2.30 -8.32 10.93
C ALA A 160 -1.45 -8.80 12.12
N LEU A 161 -1.17 -7.89 13.04
CA LEU A 161 -0.52 -8.14 14.33
C LEU A 161 -1.22 -9.23 15.16
N ARG A 162 -2.56 -9.22 15.25
CA ARG A 162 -3.31 -10.25 15.99
C ARG A 162 -3.30 -11.63 15.35
N ALA A 163 -3.15 -11.71 14.02
CA ALA A 163 -3.18 -12.98 13.29
C ALA A 163 -1.81 -13.66 13.22
N TYR A 164 -0.73 -12.88 13.06
CA TYR A 164 0.61 -13.40 12.81
C TYR A 164 1.71 -12.81 13.71
N GLY A 165 1.37 -11.98 14.70
CA GLY A 165 2.35 -11.40 15.62
C GLY A 165 3.32 -10.45 14.92
N GLY A 166 4.62 -10.64 15.17
CA GLY A 166 5.71 -9.76 14.73
C GLY A 166 6.07 -9.81 13.23
N TYR A 167 5.20 -10.36 12.38
CA TYR A 167 5.50 -10.68 10.98
C TYR A 167 4.67 -9.86 10.00
N GLY A 168 5.26 -9.58 8.83
CA GLY A 168 4.58 -8.89 7.74
C GLY A 168 3.69 -9.86 6.95
N ILE A 169 2.64 -9.35 6.32
CA ILE A 169 1.70 -10.18 5.53
C ILE A 169 1.74 -9.74 4.07
N ALA A 170 1.89 -10.69 3.15
CA ALA A 170 1.73 -10.48 1.71
C ALA A 170 0.41 -11.07 1.19
N LEU A 171 -0.34 -10.28 0.43
CA LEU A 171 -1.61 -10.65 -0.17
C LEU A 171 -1.60 -10.41 -1.69
N ASP A 172 -1.47 -11.47 -2.48
CA ASP A 172 -1.66 -11.38 -3.93
C ASP A 172 -3.15 -11.22 -4.23
N THR A 173 -3.55 -10.00 -4.63
CA THR A 173 -4.96 -9.61 -4.68
C THR A 173 -5.69 -10.12 -5.91
N ASN A 174 -4.96 -10.34 -7.01
CA ASN A 174 -5.53 -10.77 -8.30
C ASN A 174 -4.75 -11.94 -8.94
N VAL A 175 -5.28 -12.45 -10.07
CA VAL A 175 -4.70 -13.63 -10.75
C VAL A 175 -3.27 -13.39 -11.24
N SER A 176 -2.96 -12.18 -11.70
CA SER A 176 -1.64 -11.83 -12.27
C SER A 176 -0.55 -11.87 -11.20
N ALA A 177 -0.81 -11.32 -10.02
CA ALA A 177 0.11 -11.41 -8.88
C ALA A 177 0.33 -12.87 -8.43
N ARG A 178 -0.74 -13.69 -8.42
CA ARG A 178 -0.67 -15.12 -8.05
C ARG A 178 0.09 -15.95 -9.08
N GLN A 179 -0.03 -15.64 -10.38
CA GLN A 179 0.73 -16.27 -11.45
C GLN A 179 2.23 -15.93 -11.37
N LEU A 180 2.56 -14.67 -11.07
CA LEU A 180 3.93 -14.22 -10.78
C LEU A 180 4.45 -14.65 -9.39
N ARG A 181 3.59 -15.30 -8.58
CA ARG A 181 3.90 -15.81 -7.23
C ARG A 181 4.53 -14.76 -6.32
N VAL A 182 4.05 -13.52 -6.40
CA VAL A 182 4.69 -12.35 -5.78
C VAL A 182 4.78 -12.50 -4.25
N SER A 183 3.68 -12.86 -3.59
CA SER A 183 3.66 -13.16 -2.14
C SER A 183 4.64 -14.28 -1.76
N ARG A 184 4.78 -15.31 -2.61
CA ARG A 184 5.68 -16.44 -2.33
C ARG A 184 7.15 -16.07 -2.50
N ARG A 185 7.51 -15.22 -3.47
CA ARG A 185 8.87 -14.68 -3.62
C ARG A 185 9.29 -13.91 -2.37
N ILE A 186 8.38 -13.08 -1.84
CA ILE A 186 8.62 -12.31 -0.60
C ILE A 186 8.73 -13.25 0.61
N PHE A 187 7.86 -14.27 0.73
CA PHE A 187 7.96 -15.30 1.76
C PHE A 187 9.32 -16.02 1.74
N ASP A 188 9.73 -16.53 0.58
CA ASP A 188 10.96 -17.33 0.44
C ASP A 188 12.21 -16.46 0.67
N ALA A 189 12.25 -15.25 0.12
CA ALA A 189 13.33 -14.30 0.39
C ALA A 189 13.38 -13.89 1.87
N GLY A 190 12.24 -13.56 2.47
CA GLY A 190 12.16 -13.15 3.88
C GLY A 190 12.71 -14.20 4.85
N HIS A 191 12.45 -15.49 4.58
CA HIS A 191 13.02 -16.59 5.35
C HIS A 191 14.55 -16.72 5.23
N VAL A 192 15.12 -16.40 4.07
CA VAL A 192 16.58 -16.43 3.85
C VAL A 192 17.27 -15.20 4.45
N TRP A 193 16.64 -14.02 4.33
CA TRP A 193 17.23 -12.72 4.68
C TRP A 193 16.88 -12.20 6.08
N GLY A 194 16.13 -12.98 6.89
CA GLY A 194 15.80 -12.64 8.28
C GLY A 194 14.69 -11.59 8.44
N ASP A 195 13.84 -11.43 7.43
CA ASP A 195 12.66 -10.55 7.40
C ASP A 195 11.43 -11.37 6.97
N PRO A 196 11.00 -12.37 7.77
CA PRO A 196 9.99 -13.33 7.36
C PRO A 196 8.61 -12.69 7.17
N PHE A 197 7.93 -13.18 6.13
CA PHE A 197 6.60 -12.77 5.73
C PHE A 197 5.64 -13.96 5.74
N GLU A 198 4.39 -13.71 6.10
CA GLU A 198 3.29 -14.66 6.02
C GLU A 198 2.42 -14.40 4.78
N ILE A 199 1.87 -15.47 4.19
CA ILE A 199 1.00 -15.35 3.00
C ILE A 199 -0.45 -15.42 3.45
N SER A 200 -1.22 -14.36 3.16
CA SER A 200 -2.66 -14.33 3.39
C SER A 200 -3.41 -14.19 2.06
N THR A 201 -4.62 -14.76 2.01
CA THR A 201 -5.40 -14.89 0.77
C THR A 201 -6.63 -14.00 0.81
N LEU A 202 -6.71 -13.07 -0.14
CA LEU A 202 -7.91 -12.31 -0.47
C LEU A 202 -8.94 -13.23 -1.17
N ARG A 203 -10.15 -13.26 -0.63
CA ARG A 203 -11.31 -14.07 -1.04
C ARG A 203 -12.45 -13.17 -1.51
N ARG A 204 -13.50 -13.79 -2.07
CA ARG A 204 -14.72 -13.08 -2.49
C ARG A 204 -15.37 -12.35 -1.32
N ASP A 205 -15.46 -13.00 -0.18
CA ASP A 205 -16.06 -12.51 1.06
C ASP A 205 -15.43 -11.17 1.51
N ASP A 206 -14.15 -10.96 1.23
CA ASP A 206 -13.42 -9.72 1.56
C ASP A 206 -13.78 -8.54 0.65
N MET A 207 -14.21 -8.83 -0.58
CA MET A 207 -14.73 -7.86 -1.54
C MET A 207 -16.20 -7.55 -1.24
N GLU A 208 -16.97 -8.57 -0.84
CA GLU A 208 -18.36 -8.43 -0.41
C GLU A 208 -18.47 -7.64 0.90
N ALA A 209 -17.51 -7.78 1.82
CA ALA A 209 -17.44 -7.01 3.06
C ALA A 209 -17.23 -5.49 2.89
N VAL A 210 -16.87 -5.04 1.68
CA VAL A 210 -16.71 -3.60 1.32
C VAL A 210 -17.66 -3.17 0.19
N ALA A 211 -18.61 -4.04 -0.19
CA ALA A 211 -19.62 -3.73 -1.20
C ALA A 211 -20.54 -2.57 -0.75
N PRO A 212 -21.13 -1.82 -1.69
CA PRO A 212 -22.04 -0.72 -1.35
C PRO A 212 -23.32 -1.25 -0.68
N GLY A 213 -23.77 -0.55 0.36
CA GLY A 213 -25.04 -0.79 1.04
C GLY A 213 -26.21 0.03 0.47
N SER A 214 -25.91 1.12 -0.24
CA SER A 214 -26.89 2.00 -0.88
C SER A 214 -26.53 2.32 -2.34
N THR A 215 -27.32 3.18 -3.00
CA THR A 215 -27.02 3.70 -4.33
C THR A 215 -26.06 4.89 -4.32
N SER A 216 -25.68 5.41 -3.14
CA SER A 216 -24.90 6.65 -2.96
C SER A 216 -23.40 6.44 -3.16
N GLU A 217 -22.92 5.25 -2.84
CA GLU A 217 -21.53 4.81 -2.87
C GLU A 217 -21.32 3.61 -3.80
N ASP A 218 -20.06 3.33 -4.15
CA ASP A 218 -19.64 2.17 -4.93
C ASP A 218 -18.78 1.19 -4.09
N VAL A 219 -18.22 1.67 -2.96
CA VAL A 219 -17.43 0.89 -2.01
C VAL A 219 -17.47 1.54 -0.62
N VAL A 220 -17.45 0.72 0.43
CA VAL A 220 -17.36 1.17 1.83
C VAL A 220 -15.92 1.04 2.34
N GLN A 221 -15.38 2.11 2.91
CA GLN A 221 -13.98 2.17 3.37
C GLN A 221 -13.70 1.24 4.56
N ALA A 222 -14.60 1.25 5.55
CA ALA A 222 -14.46 0.59 6.85
C ALA A 222 -15.85 0.44 7.52
N ASN A 223 -15.92 -0.37 8.56
CA ASN A 223 -17.08 -0.46 9.45
C ASN A 223 -16.84 0.32 10.77
N ASP A 224 -17.81 0.27 11.66
CA ASP A 224 -17.82 0.87 13.00
C ASP A 224 -16.81 0.26 13.99
N LYS A 225 -16.00 -0.73 13.56
CA LYS A 225 -15.11 -1.52 14.42
C LYS A 225 -13.66 -1.40 13.98
N PRO A 226 -12.71 -1.37 14.94
CA PRO A 226 -11.31 -1.46 14.59
C PRO A 226 -11.04 -2.79 13.87
N SER A 227 -10.13 -2.78 12.89
CA SER A 227 -9.75 -3.98 12.12
C SER A 227 -9.43 -5.19 13.02
N SER A 228 -8.82 -4.96 14.18
CA SER A 228 -8.49 -5.96 15.20
C SER A 228 -9.69 -6.67 15.86
N ALA A 229 -10.91 -6.16 15.68
CA ALA A 229 -12.18 -6.74 16.14
C ALA A 229 -13.12 -7.15 14.97
N THR A 230 -12.69 -6.96 13.72
CA THR A 230 -13.44 -7.33 12.51
C THR A 230 -12.91 -8.66 11.97
N MET A 231 -13.80 -9.62 11.70
CA MET A 231 -13.46 -10.88 11.04
C MET A 231 -12.76 -10.61 9.70
N ARG A 232 -11.63 -11.29 9.44
CA ARG A 232 -10.81 -11.08 8.22
C ARG A 232 -10.32 -9.63 8.07
N GLY A 233 -10.00 -9.01 9.21
CA GLY A 233 -9.76 -7.57 9.36
C GLY A 233 -8.56 -7.00 8.59
N HIS A 234 -7.66 -7.83 8.06
CA HIS A 234 -6.54 -7.41 7.20
C HIS A 234 -6.73 -7.75 5.72
N GLN A 235 -7.76 -8.53 5.37
CA GLN A 235 -8.06 -8.88 3.98
C GLN A 235 -9.05 -7.90 3.33
N PHE A 236 -10.15 -7.53 4.02
CA PHE A 236 -11.11 -6.53 3.50
C PHE A 236 -10.48 -5.17 3.12
N PRO A 237 -9.43 -4.64 3.78
CA PRO A 237 -8.76 -3.41 3.38
C PRO A 237 -8.01 -3.53 2.03
N ALA A 238 -7.46 -4.71 1.74
CA ALA A 238 -6.88 -5.00 0.44
C ALA A 238 -7.98 -5.08 -0.63
N GLY A 239 -9.16 -5.64 -0.29
CA GLY A 239 -10.35 -5.63 -1.16
C GLY A 239 -10.83 -4.21 -1.48
N TYR A 240 -10.93 -3.34 -0.46
CA TYR A 240 -11.19 -1.91 -0.64
C TYR A 240 -10.17 -1.27 -1.61
N LEU A 241 -8.87 -1.50 -1.42
CA LEU A 241 -7.83 -0.92 -2.28
C LEU A 241 -7.95 -1.40 -3.74
N VAL A 242 -8.39 -2.64 -3.98
CA VAL A 242 -8.66 -3.16 -5.32
C VAL A 242 -9.82 -2.39 -5.98
N ILE A 243 -10.95 -2.23 -5.30
CA ILE A 243 -12.15 -1.55 -5.87
C ILE A 243 -11.91 -0.05 -6.01
N ALA A 244 -11.47 0.62 -4.95
CA ALA A 244 -11.38 2.09 -4.90
C ALA A 244 -10.37 2.67 -5.90
N SER A 245 -9.34 1.89 -6.30
CA SER A 245 -8.37 2.27 -7.34
C SER A 245 -8.77 1.86 -8.77
N GLY A 246 -9.88 1.12 -8.90
CA GLY A 246 -10.36 0.53 -10.14
C GLY A 246 -9.57 -0.71 -10.59
N LEU A 247 -8.70 -1.29 -9.75
CA LEU A 247 -7.92 -2.51 -10.06
C LEU A 247 -8.78 -3.77 -10.19
N ASP A 248 -10.01 -3.75 -9.67
CA ASP A 248 -11.03 -4.78 -9.90
C ASP A 248 -11.26 -5.04 -11.41
N LYS A 249 -11.22 -3.97 -12.22
CA LYS A 249 -11.37 -3.99 -13.69
C LYS A 249 -10.14 -4.51 -14.43
N HIS A 250 -9.01 -4.70 -13.73
CA HIS A 250 -7.71 -5.15 -14.27
C HIS A 250 -7.28 -6.53 -13.73
N GLY A 251 -8.22 -7.25 -13.10
CA GLY A 251 -8.04 -8.61 -12.58
C GLY A 251 -8.28 -9.71 -13.62
N SER A 252 -8.85 -10.84 -13.18
CA SER A 252 -9.05 -12.04 -14.03
C SER A 252 -10.07 -11.85 -15.16
N SER A 253 -11.01 -10.92 -15.00
CA SER A 253 -12.03 -10.56 -16.00
C SER A 253 -11.46 -9.72 -17.16
N ALA A 254 -10.31 -9.06 -16.97
CA ALA A 254 -9.69 -8.24 -17.99
C ALA A 254 -9.06 -9.09 -19.10
N VAL A 255 -9.00 -8.54 -20.32
CA VAL A 255 -8.18 -9.08 -21.42
C VAL A 255 -6.70 -9.04 -21.03
N PRO A 256 -5.84 -9.96 -21.53
CA PRO A 256 -4.48 -10.14 -21.05
C PRO A 256 -3.63 -8.85 -21.02
N GLU A 257 -3.86 -7.92 -21.94
CA GLU A 257 -3.16 -6.65 -22.15
C GLU A 257 -3.52 -5.62 -21.06
N GLN A 258 -4.76 -5.65 -20.59
CA GLN A 258 -5.28 -4.75 -19.54
C GLN A 258 -5.03 -5.28 -18.12
N ARG A 259 -4.43 -6.48 -17.96
CA ARG A 259 -4.10 -7.04 -16.65
C ARG A 259 -2.91 -6.34 -16.00
N VAL A 260 -3.03 -6.07 -14.71
CA VAL A 260 -1.96 -5.48 -13.87
C VAL A 260 -1.79 -6.37 -12.64
N ALA A 261 -0.57 -6.76 -12.26
CA ALA A 261 -0.34 -7.52 -11.03
C ALA A 261 -0.38 -6.57 -9.81
N TYR A 262 -1.07 -6.96 -8.74
CA TYR A 262 -1.13 -6.17 -7.51
C TYR A 262 -1.04 -7.05 -6.26
N THR A 263 -0.13 -6.70 -5.35
CA THR A 263 0.09 -7.34 -4.05
C THR A 263 0.02 -6.30 -2.93
N HIS A 264 -0.77 -6.55 -1.89
CA HIS A 264 -0.78 -5.71 -0.69
C HIS A 264 0.18 -6.29 0.36
N LEU A 265 1.02 -5.44 0.95
CA LEU A 265 1.88 -5.75 2.09
C LEU A 265 1.39 -5.00 3.34
N ASP A 266 0.81 -5.73 4.30
CA ASP A 266 0.51 -5.18 5.63
C ASP A 266 1.67 -5.52 6.57
N ILE A 267 2.43 -4.49 6.94
CA ILE A 267 3.61 -4.58 7.80
C ILE A 267 3.34 -4.09 9.23
N ALA A 268 2.07 -3.94 9.62
CA ALA A 268 1.70 -3.51 10.98
C ALA A 268 2.24 -4.42 12.09
N GLY A 269 2.50 -5.70 11.80
CA GLY A 269 3.14 -6.64 12.73
C GLY A 269 4.67 -6.50 12.80
N SER A 270 5.34 -6.20 11.68
CA SER A 270 6.80 -6.29 11.56
C SER A 270 7.56 -4.97 11.46
N ALA A 271 6.90 -3.83 11.22
CA ALA A 271 7.58 -2.54 10.99
C ALA A 271 8.36 -2.02 12.22
N GLU A 272 7.89 -2.36 13.42
CA GLU A 272 8.52 -2.01 14.70
C GLU A 272 8.58 -3.26 15.61
N THR A 273 9.42 -3.22 16.65
CA THR A 273 9.44 -4.27 17.68
C THR A 273 8.08 -4.33 18.40
N LEU A 274 7.67 -5.54 18.82
CA LEU A 274 6.39 -5.73 19.51
C LEU A 274 6.27 -4.88 20.78
N ASP A 275 7.38 -4.73 21.50
CA ASP A 275 7.52 -3.92 22.69
C ASP A 275 8.70 -2.94 22.57
N GLY A 276 8.66 -1.89 23.38
CA GLY A 276 9.81 -1.01 23.64
C GLY A 276 10.59 -1.45 24.88
N VAL A 277 11.77 -0.86 25.10
CA VAL A 277 12.55 -1.10 26.32
C VAL A 277 11.95 -0.30 27.49
N GLY A 278 11.26 -0.97 28.41
CA GLY A 278 10.59 -0.34 29.55
C GLY A 278 9.39 0.50 29.10
N LEU A 279 9.39 1.80 29.42
CA LEU A 279 8.39 2.76 28.95
C LEU A 279 8.80 3.50 27.66
N SER A 280 9.90 3.08 27.01
CA SER A 280 10.34 3.64 25.73
C SER A 280 9.45 3.19 24.58
N LEU A 281 9.47 3.95 23.48
CA LEU A 281 8.82 3.54 22.23
C LEU A 281 9.50 2.29 21.62
N PRO A 282 8.75 1.48 20.86
CA PRO A 282 9.29 0.48 19.95
C PRO A 282 10.36 1.01 19.00
N THR A 283 11.25 0.12 18.56
CA THR A 283 12.28 0.42 17.57
C THR A 283 11.89 -0.07 16.18
N VAL A 284 12.21 0.71 15.15
CA VAL A 284 11.96 0.33 13.75
C VAL A 284 12.85 -0.84 13.37
N THR A 285 12.29 -1.89 12.79
CA THR A 285 13.03 -3.12 12.42
C THR A 285 13.76 -2.99 11.08
N GLY A 286 13.25 -2.15 10.19
CA GLY A 286 13.66 -2.10 8.78
C GLY A 286 12.83 -2.99 7.85
N SER A 287 11.82 -3.71 8.34
CA SER A 287 10.87 -4.45 7.50
C SER A 287 10.09 -3.49 6.58
N PRO A 288 9.91 -3.80 5.28
CA PRO A 288 10.20 -5.08 4.61
C PRO A 288 11.45 -5.03 3.70
N VAL A 289 12.48 -4.27 4.08
CA VAL A 289 13.61 -3.96 3.19
C VAL A 289 14.43 -5.20 2.82
N PRO A 290 14.85 -6.09 3.74
CA PRO A 290 15.56 -7.31 3.37
C PRO A 290 14.72 -8.27 2.51
N ALA A 291 13.44 -8.48 2.84
CA ALA A 291 12.57 -9.38 2.07
C ALA A 291 12.36 -8.89 0.64
N LEU A 292 12.08 -7.58 0.46
CA LEU A 292 11.96 -6.99 -0.89
C LEU A 292 13.30 -6.98 -1.64
N ALA A 293 14.42 -6.73 -0.95
CA ALA A 293 15.73 -6.78 -1.59
C ALA A 293 16.03 -8.17 -2.15
N GLY A 294 15.84 -9.21 -1.33
CA GLY A 294 16.07 -10.61 -1.74
C GLY A 294 15.06 -11.15 -2.76
N ALA A 295 13.85 -10.59 -2.85
CA ALA A 295 12.81 -11.05 -3.79
C ALA A 295 12.87 -10.39 -5.18
N PHE A 296 13.51 -9.22 -5.30
CA PHE A 296 13.44 -8.38 -6.51
C PHE A 296 14.77 -7.77 -6.97
N LEU A 297 15.75 -7.54 -6.08
CA LEU A 297 16.98 -6.79 -6.42
C LEU A 297 18.22 -7.67 -6.63
N LEU A 298 18.18 -8.93 -6.18
CA LEU A 298 19.26 -9.92 -6.22
C LEU A 298 18.89 -11.08 -7.16
#